data_AF-A0A1Q3W9B4-F1
#
_entry.id   AF-A0A1Q3W9B4-F1
#
_cell.length_a   1.000
_cell.length_b   1.000
_cell.length_c   1.000
_cell.angle_alpha   90.00
_cell.angle_beta   90.00
_cell.angle_gamma   90.00
#
_symmetry.space_group_name_H-M   'P 1'
#
loop_
_entity.id
_entity.type
_entity.pdbx_description
1 polymer ?
#
loop_
_entity_poly.entity_id
_entity_poly.type
_entity_poly.pdbx_seq_one_letter_code
_entity_poly.pdbx_strand_id
1 'polypeptide(L)'
;MNQSINLLSARTKTLKLAALLLLLCIELSGCRILAPRVTAIKQIHATYRDEFQSAIQLSIDKPNDKSALPKADPNRFVFTNTLKEIRDFQAKYPDNSSLNAHLNVLQGMIYLQSGEMGMAKSVQTAISDPNTIKLLKSKRDGFTRDQLFAQSFADLIKGWSEIQNQIKAEAGQQSNGANTQNLLSAADNIVALLGTDKFKDKESPDIDEGAIYLATVASTFYVWEIAINSGQPKDDKCTKYKNGRDQIKKYLSAQELKPSLEDITIQGGRYRYLSWYKFLDKQVRTLCPNP
;
A
#
# COMPACT_ATOMS: atom_id res chain seq x y z
N MET A 1 -69.30 16.39 26.85
CA MET A 1 -67.90 16.09 27.27
C MET A 1 -67.27 14.86 26.58
N ASN A 2 -68.01 13.93 25.96
CA ASN A 2 -67.42 12.71 25.37
C ASN A 2 -66.81 12.83 23.95
N GLN A 3 -67.12 13.89 23.18
CA GLN A 3 -66.57 14.04 21.81
C GLN A 3 -65.13 14.59 21.79
N SER A 4 -64.74 15.42 22.77
CA SER A 4 -63.42 16.05 22.82
C SER A 4 -62.28 15.08 23.16
N ILE A 5 -62.59 14.01 23.90
CA ILE A 5 -61.60 12.98 24.31
C ILE A 5 -61.20 12.09 23.12
N ASN A 6 -62.15 11.79 22.23
CA ASN A 6 -61.90 10.97 21.03
C ASN A 6 -61.02 11.70 20.00
N LEU A 7 -61.15 13.02 19.87
CA LEU A 7 -60.33 13.84 18.96
C LEU A 7 -58.86 13.97 19.43
N LEU A 8 -58.62 14.04 20.74
CA LEU A 8 -57.26 14.07 21.32
C LEU A 8 -56.56 12.71 21.24
N SER A 9 -57.30 11.60 21.40
CA SER A 9 -56.77 10.23 21.21
C SER A 9 -56.40 9.95 19.74
N ALA A 10 -57.21 10.43 18.79
CA ALA A 10 -56.93 10.28 17.37
C ALA A 10 -55.67 11.07 16.93
N ARG A 11 -55.53 12.32 17.39
CA ARG A 11 -54.37 13.19 17.06
C ARG A 11 -53.05 12.68 17.62
N THR A 12 -53.06 12.10 18.82
CA THR A 12 -51.84 11.53 19.43
C THR A 12 -51.41 10.22 18.76
N LYS A 13 -52.35 9.42 18.25
CA LYS A 13 -52.07 8.23 17.45
C LYS A 13 -51.48 8.57 16.07
N THR A 14 -51.99 9.61 15.39
CA THR A 14 -51.45 10.06 14.10
C THR A 14 -50.04 10.67 14.22
N LEU A 15 -49.76 11.41 15.29
CA LEU A 15 -48.41 11.96 15.56
C LEU A 15 -47.38 10.86 15.86
N LYS A 16 -47.77 9.84 16.64
CA LYS A 16 -46.90 8.68 16.92
C LYS A 16 -46.63 7.85 15.67
N LEU A 17 -47.63 7.64 14.81
CA LEU A 17 -47.44 6.95 13.53
C LEU A 17 -46.52 7.73 12.60
N ALA A 18 -46.70 9.06 12.49
CA ALA A 18 -45.87 9.91 11.65
C ALA A 18 -44.40 9.94 12.12
N ALA A 19 -44.16 9.99 13.44
CA ALA A 19 -42.81 9.95 14.01
C ALA A 19 -42.13 8.59 13.79
N LEU A 20 -42.87 7.48 13.93
CA LEU A 20 -42.35 6.14 13.65
C LEU A 20 -42.03 5.94 12.16
N LEU A 21 -42.89 6.46 11.26
CA LEU A 21 -42.65 6.43 9.82
C LEU A 21 -41.44 7.28 9.43
N LEU A 22 -41.22 8.43 10.09
CA LEU A 22 -40.06 9.28 9.85
C LEU A 22 -38.75 8.59 10.29
N LEU A 23 -38.75 7.93 11.44
CA LEU A 23 -37.63 7.13 11.94
C LEU A 23 -37.33 5.93 11.02
N LEU A 24 -38.35 5.21 10.57
CA LEU A 24 -38.22 4.13 9.58
C LEU A 24 -37.71 4.63 8.22
N CYS A 25 -38.17 5.80 7.76
CA CYS A 25 -37.67 6.42 6.54
C CYS A 25 -36.21 6.87 6.66
N ILE A 26 -35.78 7.36 7.83
CA ILE A 26 -34.38 7.75 8.08
C ILE A 26 -33.48 6.51 8.12
N GLU A 27 -33.90 5.43 8.77
CA GLU A 27 -33.12 4.18 8.82
C GLU A 27 -33.07 3.43 7.48
N LEU A 28 -34.18 3.40 6.73
CA LEU A 28 -34.23 2.79 5.40
C LEU A 28 -33.48 3.62 4.34
N SER A 29 -33.45 4.95 4.49
CA SER A 29 -32.67 5.82 3.59
C SER A 29 -31.16 5.73 3.89
N GLY A 30 -30.78 5.60 5.16
CA GLY A 30 -29.38 5.40 5.57
C GLY A 30 -28.79 4.09 5.03
N CYS A 31 -29.54 2.98 5.09
CA CYS A 31 -29.09 1.69 4.56
C CYS A 31 -28.98 1.64 3.02
N ARG A 32 -29.83 2.38 2.29
CA ARG A 32 -29.83 2.39 0.81
C ARG A 32 -28.71 3.22 0.17
N ILE A 33 -28.12 4.17 0.89
CA ILE A 33 -27.03 5.03 0.37
C ILE A 33 -25.64 4.39 0.57
N LEU A 34 -25.47 3.58 1.62
CA LEU A 34 -24.22 2.87 1.91
C LEU A 34 -23.99 1.65 1.01
N ALA A 35 -25.05 0.89 0.66
CA ALA A 35 -24.92 -0.31 -0.15
C ALA A 35 -24.33 -0.09 -1.57
N PRO A 36 -24.70 0.98 -2.32
CA PRO A 36 -24.12 1.26 -3.63
C PRO A 36 -22.63 1.61 -3.58
N ARG A 37 -22.20 2.36 -2.55
CA ARG A 37 -20.80 2.78 -2.39
C ARG A 37 -19.90 1.58 -2.08
N VAL A 38 -20.31 0.74 -1.14
CA VAL A 38 -19.56 -0.47 -0.78
C VAL A 38 -19.49 -1.44 -1.97
N THR A 39 -20.57 -1.58 -2.74
CA THR A 39 -20.58 -2.43 -3.95
C THR A 39 -19.61 -1.90 -5.00
N ALA A 40 -19.59 -0.59 -5.25
CA ALA A 40 -18.68 0.01 -6.22
C ALA A 40 -17.20 -0.14 -5.79
N ILE A 41 -16.88 0.01 -4.50
CA ILE A 41 -15.53 -0.24 -3.99
C ILE A 41 -15.12 -1.71 -4.17
N LYS A 42 -16.02 -2.65 -3.87
CA LYS A 42 -15.75 -4.08 -4.09
C LYS A 42 -15.47 -4.38 -5.56
N GLN A 43 -16.16 -3.72 -6.47
CA GLN A 43 -15.92 -3.84 -7.91
C GLN A 43 -14.53 -3.32 -8.29
N ILE A 44 -14.15 -2.12 -7.82
CA ILE A 44 -12.80 -1.55 -8.04
C ILE A 44 -11.72 -2.53 -7.58
N HIS A 45 -11.89 -3.15 -6.40
CA HIS A 45 -10.93 -4.14 -5.92
C HIS A 45 -10.92 -5.44 -6.71
N ALA A 46 -12.06 -5.85 -7.27
CA ALA A 46 -12.11 -7.02 -8.16
C ALA A 46 -11.35 -6.73 -9.45
N THR A 47 -11.65 -5.61 -10.12
CA THR A 47 -10.96 -5.14 -11.32
C THR A 47 -9.46 -4.99 -11.07
N TYR A 48 -9.06 -4.42 -9.92
CA TYR A 48 -7.65 -4.32 -9.53
C TYR A 48 -6.99 -5.69 -9.43
N ARG A 49 -7.61 -6.67 -8.76
CA ARG A 49 -7.03 -8.01 -8.61
C ARG A 49 -6.87 -8.71 -9.96
N ASP A 50 -7.84 -8.57 -10.85
CA ASP A 50 -7.82 -9.20 -12.18
C ASP A 50 -6.72 -8.59 -13.06
N GLU A 51 -6.60 -7.26 -13.06
CA GLU A 51 -5.52 -6.55 -13.75
C GLU A 51 -4.16 -6.85 -13.11
N PHE A 52 -4.09 -6.97 -11.78
CA PHE A 52 -2.86 -7.30 -11.05
C PHE A 52 -2.39 -8.70 -11.40
N GLN A 53 -3.27 -9.71 -11.44
CA GLN A 53 -2.91 -11.08 -11.83
C GLN A 53 -2.34 -11.13 -13.26
N SER A 54 -2.94 -10.38 -14.17
CA SER A 54 -2.45 -10.24 -15.54
C SER A 54 -1.08 -9.55 -15.61
N ALA A 55 -0.75 -8.74 -14.60
CA ALA A 55 0.49 -8.00 -14.47
C ALA A 55 1.57 -8.73 -13.65
N ILE A 56 1.24 -9.74 -12.84
CA ILE A 56 2.17 -10.45 -11.95
C ILE A 56 3.39 -11.05 -12.69
N GLN A 57 3.28 -11.28 -14.00
CA GLN A 57 4.46 -11.61 -14.84
C GLN A 57 5.58 -10.55 -14.81
N LEU A 58 5.34 -9.37 -14.24
CA LEU A 58 6.29 -8.25 -14.10
C LEU A 58 6.96 -8.20 -12.72
N SER A 59 6.68 -9.12 -11.80
CA SER A 59 7.26 -9.03 -10.46
C SER A 59 8.68 -9.57 -10.37
N ILE A 60 9.53 -8.82 -9.65
CA ILE A 60 10.90 -9.18 -9.30
C ILE A 60 10.87 -10.41 -8.39
N ASP A 61 10.92 -11.62 -8.97
CA ASP A 61 10.95 -12.87 -8.23
C ASP A 61 12.32 -13.11 -7.55
N LYS A 62 13.36 -12.38 -7.98
CA LYS A 62 14.72 -12.51 -7.44
C LYS A 62 15.41 -11.15 -7.30
N PRO A 63 16.00 -10.86 -6.13
CA PRO A 63 16.88 -9.69 -5.97
C PRO A 63 18.07 -9.81 -6.93
N ASN A 64 18.29 -8.78 -7.74
CA ASN A 64 19.29 -8.69 -8.83
C ASN A 64 18.94 -9.38 -10.15
N ASP A 65 17.76 -9.97 -10.29
CA ASP A 65 17.32 -10.41 -11.61
C ASP A 65 16.82 -9.22 -12.41
N LYS A 66 17.72 -8.63 -13.21
CA LYS A 66 17.38 -7.55 -14.15
C LYS A 66 16.29 -7.96 -15.15
N SER A 67 16.10 -9.27 -15.38
CA SER A 67 15.03 -9.78 -16.24
C SER A 67 13.66 -9.84 -15.55
N ALA A 68 13.64 -9.77 -14.22
CA ALA A 68 12.44 -9.73 -13.40
C ALA A 68 11.99 -8.29 -13.08
N LEU A 69 12.73 -7.28 -13.54
CA LEU A 69 12.24 -5.90 -13.56
C LEU A 69 11.09 -5.83 -14.58
N PRO A 70 10.00 -5.10 -14.26
CA PRO A 70 8.99 -4.80 -15.26
C PRO A 70 9.70 -4.22 -16.47
N LYS A 71 9.70 -4.96 -17.59
CA LYS A 71 10.06 -4.35 -18.87
C LYS A 71 9.05 -3.24 -19.07
N ALA A 72 9.54 -2.01 -19.19
CA ALA A 72 8.73 -0.90 -19.61
C ALA A 72 8.21 -1.24 -21.01
N ASP A 73 7.05 -1.88 -21.09
CA ASP A 73 6.27 -1.94 -22.30
C ASP A 73 5.47 -0.64 -22.32
N PRO A 74 5.88 0.36 -23.11
CA PRO A 74 5.19 1.64 -23.19
C PRO A 74 3.75 1.52 -23.69
N ASN A 75 3.36 0.35 -24.26
CA ASN A 75 2.00 0.08 -24.72
C ASN A 75 1.16 -0.70 -23.69
N ARG A 76 1.74 -1.11 -22.56
CA ARG A 76 1.06 -1.93 -21.54
C ARG A 76 0.83 -1.10 -20.30
N PHE A 77 -0.05 -0.10 -20.42
CA PHE A 77 -0.53 0.60 -19.24
C PHE A 77 -1.32 -0.39 -18.40
N VAL A 78 -0.69 -0.87 -17.33
CA VAL A 78 -1.30 -1.78 -16.39
C VAL A 78 -2.32 -0.98 -15.57
N PHE A 79 -3.49 -1.57 -15.28
CA PHE A 79 -4.54 -0.98 -14.44
C PHE A 79 -5.43 0.12 -15.05
N THR A 80 -5.56 0.21 -16.38
CA THR A 80 -6.41 1.21 -17.04
C THR A 80 -7.86 1.17 -16.54
N ASN A 81 -8.44 -0.02 -16.37
CA ASN A 81 -9.84 -0.13 -15.95
C ASN A 81 -9.99 0.25 -14.48
N THR A 82 -9.10 -0.21 -13.62
CA THR A 82 -9.10 0.17 -12.20
C THR A 82 -9.02 1.69 -12.03
N LEU A 83 -8.10 2.36 -12.74
CA LEU A 83 -7.94 3.82 -12.64
C LEU A 83 -9.17 4.57 -13.18
N LYS A 84 -9.78 4.07 -14.26
CA LYS A 84 -11.06 4.59 -14.76
C LYS A 84 -12.16 4.45 -13.72
N GLU A 85 -12.30 3.28 -13.10
CA GLU A 85 -13.33 3.04 -12.08
C GLU A 85 -13.12 3.91 -10.83
N ILE A 86 -11.87 4.10 -10.38
CA ILE A 86 -11.54 5.03 -9.28
C ILE A 86 -12.01 6.45 -9.61
N ARG A 87 -11.66 6.96 -10.80
CA ARG A 87 -12.07 8.29 -11.24
C ARG A 87 -13.59 8.42 -11.32
N ASP A 88 -14.26 7.43 -11.91
CA ASP A 88 -15.71 7.43 -12.08
C ASP A 88 -16.42 7.34 -10.71
N PHE A 89 -15.86 6.60 -9.74
CA PHE A 89 -16.32 6.58 -8.34
C PHE A 89 -16.19 7.94 -7.67
N GLN A 90 -15.02 8.57 -7.76
CA GLN A 90 -14.74 9.87 -7.15
C GLN A 90 -15.60 10.99 -7.74
N ALA A 91 -15.87 10.94 -9.05
CA ALA A 91 -16.79 11.88 -9.69
C ALA A 91 -18.23 11.72 -9.19
N LYS A 92 -18.66 10.47 -8.94
CA LYS A 92 -20.00 10.15 -8.43
C LYS A 92 -20.15 10.41 -6.93
N TYR A 93 -19.07 10.28 -6.16
CA TYR A 93 -19.04 10.44 -4.71
C TYR A 93 -17.86 11.34 -4.28
N PRO A 94 -17.92 12.68 -4.50
CA PRO A 94 -16.78 13.58 -4.34
C PRO A 94 -16.49 13.98 -2.87
N ASP A 95 -16.81 13.15 -1.90
CA ASP A 95 -16.68 13.49 -0.48
C ASP A 95 -15.27 13.24 0.09
N ASN A 96 -14.94 13.93 1.20
CA ASN A 96 -13.71 13.67 1.93
C ASN A 96 -13.89 12.48 2.90
N SER A 97 -14.10 11.29 2.34
CA SER A 97 -14.37 10.05 3.08
C SER A 97 -13.14 9.16 3.19
N SER A 98 -13.16 8.21 4.14
CA SER A 98 -12.12 7.18 4.27
C SER A 98 -12.00 6.31 3.01
N LEU A 99 -13.09 6.10 2.27
CA LEU A 99 -13.09 5.37 1.01
C LEU A 99 -12.34 6.13 -0.09
N ASN A 100 -12.59 7.45 -0.23
CA ASN A 100 -11.83 8.25 -1.19
C ASN A 100 -10.35 8.37 -0.80
N ALA A 101 -10.04 8.51 0.50
CA ALA A 101 -8.66 8.47 0.98
C ALA A 101 -7.97 7.14 0.63
N HIS A 102 -8.66 6.01 0.82
CA HIS A 102 -8.20 4.68 0.43
C HIS A 102 -7.94 4.58 -1.09
N LEU A 103 -8.89 5.03 -1.92
CA LEU A 103 -8.74 4.99 -3.37
C LEU A 103 -7.61 5.90 -3.88
N ASN A 104 -7.36 7.04 -3.24
CA ASN A 104 -6.20 7.88 -3.54
C ASN A 104 -4.89 7.13 -3.29
N VAL A 105 -4.78 6.42 -2.17
CA VAL A 105 -3.59 5.58 -1.90
C VAL A 105 -3.46 4.47 -2.94
N LEU A 106 -4.54 3.75 -3.27
CA LEU A 106 -4.52 2.71 -4.29
C LEU A 106 -4.07 3.26 -5.66
N GLN A 107 -4.61 4.40 -6.08
CA GLN A 107 -4.21 5.08 -7.31
C GLN A 107 -2.70 5.43 -7.30
N GLY A 108 -2.21 6.01 -6.21
CA GLY A 108 -0.79 6.33 -6.07
C GLY A 108 0.10 5.08 -6.14
N MET A 109 -0.31 4.00 -5.50
CA MET A 109 0.43 2.72 -5.55
C MET A 109 0.42 2.10 -6.95
N ILE A 110 -0.69 2.20 -7.70
CA ILE A 110 -0.76 1.78 -9.11
C ILE A 110 0.25 2.55 -9.96
N TYR A 111 0.34 3.88 -9.78
CA TYR A 111 1.32 4.68 -10.52
C TYR A 111 2.76 4.29 -10.18
N LEU A 112 3.07 4.02 -8.90
CA LEU A 112 4.38 3.52 -8.50
C LEU A 112 4.69 2.15 -9.13
N GLN A 113 3.74 1.21 -9.06
CA GLN A 113 3.87 -0.16 -9.59
C GLN A 113 4.04 -0.17 -11.12
N SER A 114 3.45 0.80 -11.81
CA SER A 114 3.50 0.93 -13.28
C SER A 114 4.70 1.75 -13.77
N GLY A 115 5.53 2.29 -12.87
CA GLY A 115 6.67 3.14 -13.23
C GLY A 115 6.31 4.59 -13.62
N GLU A 116 5.05 4.98 -13.43
CA GLU A 116 4.49 6.28 -13.79
C GLU A 116 4.79 7.36 -12.74
N MET A 117 6.08 7.62 -12.51
CA MET A 117 6.53 8.49 -11.41
C MET A 117 5.99 9.93 -11.49
N GLY A 118 5.77 10.45 -12.69
CA GLY A 118 5.14 11.77 -12.89
C GLY A 118 3.70 11.81 -12.37
N MET A 119 2.94 10.74 -12.59
CA MET A 119 1.58 10.59 -12.10
C MET A 119 1.55 10.30 -10.60
N ALA A 120 2.48 9.48 -10.09
CA ALA A 120 2.63 9.26 -8.66
C ALA A 120 2.90 10.60 -7.92
N LYS A 121 3.78 11.44 -8.49
CA LYS A 121 4.08 12.77 -7.94
C LYS A 121 2.88 13.72 -7.98
N SER A 122 2.05 13.67 -9.03
CA SER A 122 0.88 14.56 -9.13
C SER A 122 -0.18 14.29 -8.06
N VAL A 123 -0.29 13.05 -7.58
CA VAL A 123 -1.22 12.68 -6.50
C VAL A 123 -0.61 12.74 -5.09
N GLN A 124 0.69 13.00 -4.97
CA GLN A 124 1.42 12.96 -3.70
C GLN A 124 0.81 13.87 -2.63
N THR A 125 0.51 15.12 -2.96
CA THR A 125 -0.06 16.08 -2.01
C THR A 125 -1.42 15.62 -1.47
N ALA A 126 -2.26 15.04 -2.31
CA ALA A 126 -3.58 14.56 -1.90
C ALA A 126 -3.48 13.34 -0.96
N ILE A 127 -2.50 12.46 -1.21
CA ILE A 127 -2.27 11.24 -0.41
C ILE A 127 -1.64 11.57 0.94
N SER A 128 -0.59 12.41 0.95
CA SER A 128 0.17 12.73 2.15
C SER A 128 -0.43 13.89 2.98
N ASP A 129 -1.58 14.42 2.58
CA ASP A 129 -2.31 15.42 3.36
C ASP A 129 -2.64 14.88 4.77
N PRO A 130 -2.38 15.65 5.85
CA PRO A 130 -2.67 15.21 7.21
C PRO A 130 -4.14 14.83 7.47
N ASN A 131 -5.10 15.44 6.76
CA ASN A 131 -6.51 15.10 6.90
C ASN A 131 -6.83 13.78 6.19
N THR A 132 -6.27 13.54 5.00
CA THR A 132 -6.32 12.23 4.34
C THR A 132 -5.76 11.13 5.24
N ILE A 133 -4.57 11.35 5.81
CA ILE A 133 -3.91 10.39 6.72
C ILE A 133 -4.74 10.10 7.98
N LYS A 134 -5.49 11.09 8.49
CA LYS A 134 -6.39 10.91 9.64
C LYS A 134 -7.59 10.04 9.28
N LEU A 135 -8.16 10.20 8.08
CA LEU A 135 -9.30 9.40 7.60
C LEU A 135 -8.95 7.91 7.48
N LEU A 136 -7.69 7.60 7.18
CA LEU A 136 -7.18 6.22 7.10
C LEU A 136 -7.00 5.55 8.48
N LYS A 137 -7.10 6.29 9.61
CA LYS A 137 -6.82 5.82 10.98
C LYS A 137 -8.02 5.23 11.74
N SER A 138 -9.22 5.17 11.14
CA SER A 138 -10.48 4.84 11.86
C SER A 138 -10.46 3.50 12.63
N LYS A 139 -11.01 3.45 13.86
CA LYS A 139 -10.88 2.30 14.80
C LYS A 139 -11.76 1.08 14.51
N ARG A 140 -12.72 1.13 13.58
CA ARG A 140 -13.53 -0.05 13.18
C ARG A 140 -13.44 -0.40 11.70
N ASP A 141 -13.06 0.56 10.85
CA ASP A 141 -13.00 0.45 9.38
C ASP A 141 -11.74 1.12 8.79
N GLY A 142 -10.66 1.24 9.57
CA GLY A 142 -9.47 2.01 9.20
C GLY A 142 -8.52 1.24 8.30
N PHE A 143 -8.15 1.85 7.17
CA PHE A 143 -7.11 1.37 6.27
C PHE A 143 -5.72 1.69 6.82
N THR A 144 -5.35 1.05 7.94
CA THR A 144 -4.09 1.32 8.65
C THR A 144 -2.85 1.00 7.82
N ARG A 145 -2.93 -0.02 6.95
CA ARG A 145 -1.95 -0.27 5.89
C ARG A 145 -1.76 0.94 4.97
N ASP A 146 -2.86 1.52 4.52
CA ASP A 146 -2.83 2.62 3.57
C ASP A 146 -2.38 3.91 4.24
N GLN A 147 -2.60 4.04 5.56
CA GLN A 147 -1.98 5.08 6.35
C GLN A 147 -0.45 4.98 6.33
N LEU A 148 0.12 3.78 6.49
CA LEU A 148 1.58 3.56 6.36
C LEU A 148 2.07 3.96 4.97
N PHE A 149 1.36 3.57 3.92
CA PHE A 149 1.71 3.93 2.55
C PHE A 149 1.60 5.44 2.30
N ALA A 150 0.55 6.09 2.78
CA ALA A 150 0.38 7.54 2.65
C ALA A 150 1.48 8.34 3.36
N GLN A 151 1.92 7.86 4.54
CA GLN A 151 2.99 8.48 5.31
C GLN A 151 4.38 8.29 4.69
N SER A 152 4.60 7.18 3.99
CA SER A 152 5.85 6.87 3.29
C SER A 152 5.85 7.27 1.81
N PHE A 153 4.75 7.81 1.29
CA PHE A 153 4.54 7.94 -0.17
C PHE A 153 5.59 8.82 -0.86
N ALA A 154 6.05 9.88 -0.19
CA ALA A 154 7.12 10.74 -0.68
C ALA A 154 8.44 9.96 -0.86
N ASP A 155 8.81 9.12 0.11
CA ASP A 155 10.02 8.31 0.08
C ASP A 155 9.89 7.15 -0.92
N LEU A 156 8.69 6.58 -1.07
CA LEU A 156 8.40 5.61 -2.13
C LEU A 156 8.64 6.21 -3.52
N ILE A 157 8.07 7.39 -3.82
CA ILE A 157 8.33 8.09 -5.09
C ILE A 157 9.81 8.34 -5.27
N LYS A 158 10.48 8.85 -4.24
CA LYS A 158 11.92 9.16 -4.28
C LYS A 158 12.73 7.92 -4.67
N GLY A 159 12.64 6.83 -3.91
CA GLY A 159 13.44 5.63 -4.16
C GLY A 159 13.13 4.94 -5.49
N TRP A 160 11.84 4.80 -5.84
CA TRP A 160 11.46 4.20 -7.13
C TRP A 160 11.86 5.04 -8.34
N SER A 161 11.85 6.37 -8.22
CA SER A 161 12.33 7.25 -9.30
C SER A 161 13.80 7.02 -9.61
N GLU A 162 14.65 6.81 -8.59
CA GLU A 162 16.07 6.54 -8.82
C GLU A 162 16.30 5.17 -9.47
N ILE A 163 15.55 4.14 -9.07
CA ILE A 163 15.61 2.83 -9.73
C ILE A 163 15.20 2.97 -11.20
N GLN A 164 14.11 3.70 -11.49
CA GLN A 164 13.67 3.94 -12.87
C GLN A 164 14.71 4.74 -13.68
N ASN A 165 15.35 5.75 -13.08
CA ASN A 165 16.44 6.48 -13.73
C ASN A 165 17.62 5.57 -14.06
N GLN A 166 17.99 4.67 -13.15
CA GLN A 166 19.05 3.68 -13.40
C GLN A 166 18.67 2.74 -14.55
N ILE A 167 17.45 2.20 -14.54
CA ILE A 167 16.96 1.29 -15.59
C ILE A 167 17.01 1.99 -16.95
N LYS A 168 16.52 3.24 -17.04
CA LYS A 168 16.57 4.04 -18.28
C LYS A 168 18.01 4.28 -18.75
N ALA A 169 18.91 4.61 -17.82
CA ALA A 169 20.32 4.84 -18.14
C ALA A 169 20.99 3.57 -18.69
N GLU A 170 20.75 2.41 -18.07
CA GLU A 170 21.26 1.11 -18.56
C GLU A 170 20.68 0.72 -19.91
N ALA A 171 19.45 1.13 -20.21
CA ALA A 171 18.81 0.94 -21.52
C ALA A 171 19.25 1.96 -22.59
N GLY A 172 20.17 2.87 -22.28
CA GLY A 172 20.62 3.93 -23.20
C GLY A 172 19.56 5.00 -23.47
N GLN A 173 18.52 5.08 -22.65
CA GLN A 173 17.47 6.10 -22.75
C GLN A 173 17.87 7.36 -21.98
N GLN A 174 17.25 8.49 -22.33
CA GLN A 174 17.45 9.75 -21.62
C GLN A 174 17.12 9.58 -20.12
N SER A 175 18.13 9.83 -19.28
CA SER A 175 18.06 9.71 -17.83
C SER A 175 18.93 10.78 -17.18
N ASN A 176 18.56 11.22 -15.99
CA ASN A 176 19.35 12.15 -15.18
C ASN A 176 20.46 11.43 -14.37
N GLY A 177 20.61 10.12 -14.54
CA GLY A 177 21.40 9.25 -13.67
C GLY A 177 20.70 9.03 -12.32
N ALA A 178 21.00 7.91 -11.66
CA ALA A 178 20.44 7.62 -10.35
C ALA A 178 21.27 8.25 -9.24
N ASN A 179 20.63 8.96 -8.32
CA ASN A 179 21.26 9.48 -7.12
C ASN A 179 21.13 8.48 -5.97
N THR A 180 22.24 7.82 -5.62
CA THR A 180 22.29 6.80 -4.56
C THR A 180 21.93 7.36 -3.17
N GLN A 181 22.19 8.63 -2.89
CA GLN A 181 21.80 9.25 -1.61
C GLN A 181 20.28 9.37 -1.47
N ASN A 182 19.56 9.53 -2.59
CA ASN A 182 18.10 9.53 -2.58
C ASN A 182 17.53 8.14 -2.26
N LEU A 183 18.17 7.06 -2.73
CA LEU A 183 17.82 5.68 -2.35
C LEU A 183 18.04 5.43 -0.86
N LEU A 184 19.21 5.81 -0.33
CA LEU A 184 19.53 5.62 1.09
C LEU A 184 18.58 6.41 1.98
N SER A 185 18.40 7.70 1.71
CA SER A 185 17.50 8.52 2.53
C SER A 185 16.05 8.04 2.48
N ALA A 186 15.57 7.57 1.31
CA ALA A 186 14.25 6.96 1.22
C ALA A 186 14.13 5.69 2.07
N ALA A 187 15.14 4.81 2.01
CA ALA A 187 15.17 3.58 2.81
C ALA A 187 15.18 3.89 4.31
N ASP A 188 16.07 4.80 4.74
CA ASP A 188 16.23 5.19 6.14
C ASP A 188 14.97 5.85 6.70
N ASN A 189 14.31 6.71 5.92
CA ASN A 189 13.05 7.34 6.32
C ASN A 189 11.91 6.33 6.49
N ILE A 190 11.80 5.36 5.58
CA ILE A 190 10.82 4.27 5.69
C ILE A 190 11.11 3.44 6.95
N VAL A 191 12.38 3.09 7.20
CA VAL A 191 12.77 2.35 8.41
C VAL A 191 12.48 3.14 9.68
N ALA A 192 12.75 4.44 9.70
CA ALA A 192 12.45 5.31 10.84
C ALA A 192 10.94 5.36 11.12
N LEU A 193 10.11 5.47 10.08
CA LEU A 193 8.65 5.44 10.19
C LEU A 193 8.15 4.13 10.82
N LEU A 194 8.66 2.98 10.34
CA LEU A 194 8.32 1.66 10.86
C LEU A 194 8.78 1.45 12.31
N GLY A 195 9.81 2.19 12.75
CA GLY A 195 10.32 2.16 14.13
C GLY A 195 9.51 2.97 15.14
N THR A 196 8.52 3.76 14.70
CA THR A 196 7.69 4.56 15.60
C THR A 196 6.74 3.68 16.42
N ASP A 197 6.47 4.05 17.68
CA ASP A 197 5.60 3.27 18.59
C ASP A 197 4.20 3.03 18.01
N LYS A 198 3.76 3.88 17.07
CA LYS A 198 2.48 3.77 16.37
C LYS A 198 2.35 2.50 15.51
N PHE A 199 3.46 1.96 15.01
CA PHE A 199 3.49 0.80 14.09
C PHE A 199 4.40 -0.33 14.58
N LYS A 200 4.87 -0.22 15.83
CA LYS A 200 5.76 -1.17 16.47
C LYS A 200 5.03 -2.42 16.97
N ASP A 201 3.75 -2.26 17.32
CA ASP A 201 2.90 -3.33 17.84
C ASP A 201 2.13 -4.01 16.69
N LYS A 202 2.47 -5.28 16.47
CA LYS A 202 2.10 -6.10 15.29
C LYS A 202 0.75 -6.80 15.42
N GLU A 203 -0.08 -6.37 16.36
CA GLU A 203 -1.33 -7.10 16.68
C GLU A 203 -2.40 -6.94 15.58
N SER A 204 -2.22 -6.00 14.63
CA SER A 204 -3.10 -5.84 13.47
C SER A 204 -2.52 -6.50 12.22
N PRO A 205 -3.19 -7.52 11.62
CA PRO A 205 -2.76 -8.15 10.37
C PRO A 205 -2.55 -7.17 9.21
N ASP A 206 -3.36 -6.12 9.12
CA ASP A 206 -3.23 -5.10 8.06
C ASP A 206 -1.97 -4.25 8.22
N ILE A 207 -1.60 -3.97 9.48
CA ILE A 207 -0.36 -3.25 9.79
C ILE A 207 0.84 -4.14 9.50
N ASP A 208 0.77 -5.44 9.84
CA ASP A 208 1.82 -6.42 9.55
C ASP A 208 2.12 -6.50 8.04
N GLU A 209 1.09 -6.65 7.21
CA GLU A 209 1.23 -6.74 5.75
C GLU A 209 1.76 -5.43 5.13
N GLY A 210 1.32 -4.27 5.62
CA GLY A 210 1.87 -2.98 5.18
C GLY A 210 3.32 -2.77 5.58
N ALA A 211 3.66 -3.17 6.81
CA ALA A 211 4.99 -2.99 7.36
C ALA A 211 6.02 -3.92 6.72
N ILE A 212 5.69 -5.19 6.50
CA ILE A 212 6.58 -6.12 5.79
C ILE A 212 6.80 -5.71 4.33
N TYR A 213 5.77 -5.17 3.66
CA TYR A 213 5.92 -4.58 2.33
C TYR A 213 6.94 -3.44 2.35
N LEU A 214 6.75 -2.44 3.22
CA LEU A 214 7.64 -1.29 3.31
C LEU A 214 9.07 -1.67 3.74
N ALA A 215 9.22 -2.63 4.67
CA ALA A 215 10.52 -3.16 5.05
C ALA A 215 11.25 -3.82 3.85
N THR A 216 10.50 -4.52 3.01
CA THR A 216 11.02 -5.12 1.78
C THR A 216 11.39 -4.07 0.73
N VAL A 217 10.60 -2.99 0.60
CA VAL A 217 10.91 -1.86 -0.29
C VAL A 217 12.17 -1.11 0.17
N ALA A 218 12.29 -0.80 1.47
CA ALA A 218 13.51 -0.20 2.01
C ALA A 218 14.75 -1.09 1.76
N SER A 219 14.60 -2.41 1.96
CA SER A 219 15.65 -3.38 1.62
C SER A 219 16.01 -3.35 0.14
N THR A 220 15.01 -3.23 -0.74
CA THR A 220 15.21 -3.11 -2.19
C THR A 220 16.05 -1.87 -2.50
N PHE A 221 15.76 -0.72 -1.88
CA PHE A 221 16.52 0.51 -2.07
C PHE A 221 17.98 0.38 -1.61
N TYR A 222 18.25 -0.25 -0.47
CA TYR A 222 19.63 -0.56 -0.05
C TYR A 222 20.37 -1.44 -1.06
N VAL A 223 19.72 -2.49 -1.57
CA VAL A 223 20.35 -3.40 -2.55
C VAL A 223 20.63 -2.69 -3.87
N TRP A 224 19.70 -1.85 -4.34
CA TRP A 224 19.92 -1.04 -5.54
C TRP A 224 21.05 -0.03 -5.36
N GLU A 225 21.18 0.56 -4.18
CA GLU A 225 22.30 1.44 -3.91
C GLU A 225 23.65 0.72 -3.99
N ILE A 226 23.75 -0.49 -3.42
CA ILE A 226 24.94 -1.34 -3.55
C ILE A 226 25.22 -1.70 -5.01
N ALA A 227 24.17 -1.99 -5.79
CA ALA A 227 24.30 -2.38 -7.19
C ALA A 227 24.80 -1.22 -8.06
N ILE A 228 24.27 0.00 -7.85
CA ILE A 228 24.66 1.22 -8.57
C ILE A 228 26.06 1.65 -8.17
N ASN A 229 26.39 1.56 -6.88
CA ASN A 229 27.68 1.94 -6.33
C ASN A 229 28.49 0.69 -5.94
N SER A 230 28.81 -0.15 -6.93
CA SER A 230 29.43 -1.46 -6.73
C SER A 230 30.85 -1.41 -6.14
N GLY A 231 31.51 -0.24 -6.13
CA GLY A 231 32.83 0.00 -5.56
C GLY A 231 32.89 0.12 -4.03
N GLN A 232 31.74 0.02 -3.34
CA GLN A 232 31.69 0.17 -1.88
C GLN A 232 32.55 -0.85 -1.13
N PRO A 233 33.12 -0.46 0.04
CA PRO A 233 33.77 -1.38 0.96
C PRO A 233 32.86 -2.54 1.37
N LYS A 234 33.48 -3.71 1.62
CA LYS A 234 32.76 -4.92 2.02
C LYS A 234 31.90 -4.72 3.27
N ASP A 235 32.41 -3.96 4.24
CA ASP A 235 31.73 -3.70 5.51
C ASP A 235 30.48 -2.82 5.36
N ASP A 236 30.52 -1.87 4.42
CA ASP A 236 29.37 -1.01 4.10
C ASP A 236 28.25 -1.83 3.44
N LYS A 237 28.61 -2.68 2.46
CA LYS A 237 27.67 -3.63 1.85
C LYS A 237 27.06 -4.58 2.87
N CYS A 238 27.90 -5.14 3.75
CA CYS A 238 27.45 -6.00 4.84
C CYS A 238 26.41 -5.29 5.73
N THR A 239 26.69 -4.05 6.14
CA THR A 239 25.79 -3.25 6.98
C THR A 239 24.43 -3.04 6.32
N LYS A 240 24.40 -2.68 5.03
CA LYS A 240 23.16 -2.45 4.27
C LYS A 240 22.35 -3.73 4.08
N TYR A 241 22.98 -4.84 3.70
CA TYR A 241 22.29 -6.14 3.60
C TYR A 241 21.74 -6.60 4.96
N LYS A 242 22.51 -6.41 6.03
CA LYS A 242 22.09 -6.74 7.40
C LYS A 242 20.89 -5.89 7.84
N ASN A 243 20.94 -4.59 7.59
CA ASN A 243 19.83 -3.68 7.88
C ASN A 243 18.56 -4.14 7.15
N GLY A 244 18.62 -4.36 5.84
CA GLY A 244 17.46 -4.86 5.09
C GLY A 244 16.92 -6.19 5.63
N ARG A 245 17.81 -7.18 5.84
CA ARG A 245 17.45 -8.49 6.41
C ARG A 245 16.72 -8.34 7.74
N ASP A 246 17.28 -7.55 8.65
CA ASP A 246 16.78 -7.42 10.01
C ASP A 246 15.45 -6.67 10.05
N GLN A 247 15.20 -5.74 9.12
CA GLN A 247 13.89 -5.08 8.99
C GLN A 247 12.82 -6.05 8.52
N ILE A 248 13.07 -6.87 7.48
CA ILE A 248 12.08 -7.87 7.03
C ILE A 248 11.84 -8.92 8.13
N LYS A 249 12.92 -9.39 8.78
CA LYS A 249 12.85 -10.41 9.84
C LYS A 249 11.89 -10.03 10.97
N LYS A 250 11.77 -8.74 11.31
CA LYS A 250 10.85 -8.27 12.35
C LYS A 250 9.41 -8.70 12.08
N TYR A 251 8.98 -8.78 10.83
CA TYR A 251 7.59 -9.06 10.46
C TYR A 251 7.36 -10.50 10.00
N LEU A 252 8.38 -11.35 10.06
CA LEU A 252 8.26 -12.78 9.81
C LEU A 252 7.99 -13.53 11.12
N SER A 253 7.04 -14.46 11.08
CA SER A 253 6.78 -15.36 12.19
C SER A 253 7.92 -16.36 12.38
N ALA A 254 8.04 -16.92 13.59
CA ALA A 254 9.02 -17.96 13.89
C ALA A 254 8.88 -19.20 12.98
N GLN A 255 7.66 -19.49 12.51
CA GLN A 255 7.39 -20.59 11.59
C GLN A 255 7.90 -20.30 10.18
N GLU A 256 7.72 -19.07 9.68
CA GLU A 256 8.20 -18.63 8.37
C GLU A 256 9.74 -18.58 8.29
N LEU A 257 10.41 -18.41 9.42
CA LEU A 257 11.87 -18.44 9.52
C LEU A 257 12.46 -19.87 9.50
N LYS A 258 11.64 -20.92 9.54
CA LYS A 258 12.14 -22.30 9.49
C LYS A 258 12.61 -22.66 8.07
N PRO A 259 13.72 -23.41 7.94
CA PRO A 259 14.29 -23.75 6.64
C PRO A 259 13.41 -24.66 5.77
N SER A 260 12.58 -25.52 6.38
CA SER A 260 11.64 -26.42 5.70
C SER A 260 10.31 -25.72 5.43
N LEU A 261 10.18 -25.09 4.26
CA LEU A 261 8.92 -24.46 3.81
C LEU A 261 8.01 -25.42 3.04
N GLU A 262 8.34 -26.71 2.95
CA GLU A 262 7.63 -27.66 2.08
C GLU A 262 6.16 -27.91 2.47
N ASP A 263 5.75 -27.58 3.70
CA ASP A 263 4.40 -27.85 4.22
C ASP A 263 3.57 -26.59 4.57
N ILE A 264 4.06 -25.38 4.27
CA ILE A 264 3.29 -24.17 4.58
C ILE A 264 2.54 -23.73 3.33
N THR A 265 1.22 -23.72 3.41
CA THR A 265 0.35 -22.98 2.48
C THR A 265 0.58 -21.48 2.70
N ILE A 266 1.74 -20.97 2.29
CA ILE A 266 2.10 -19.56 2.39
C ILE A 266 1.17 -18.84 1.43
N GLN A 267 0.37 -17.89 1.93
CA GLN A 267 -0.40 -17.01 1.06
C GLN A 267 0.57 -16.37 0.04
N GLY A 268 0.26 -16.42 -1.26
CA GLY A 268 1.22 -16.11 -2.32
C GLY A 268 1.95 -14.76 -2.17
N GLY A 269 1.34 -13.77 -1.51
CA GLY A 269 1.98 -12.49 -1.17
C GLY A 269 3.17 -12.60 -0.21
N ARG A 270 3.11 -13.47 0.81
CA ARG A 270 4.16 -13.61 1.84
C ARG A 270 5.40 -14.36 1.33
N TYR A 271 5.24 -15.19 0.30
CA TYR A 271 6.36 -15.90 -0.34
C TYR A 271 7.41 -14.93 -0.92
N ARG A 272 6.97 -13.78 -1.45
CA ARG A 272 7.88 -12.76 -2.00
C ARG A 272 8.77 -12.17 -0.90
N TYR A 273 8.20 -11.81 0.25
CA TYR A 273 8.97 -11.26 1.37
C TYR A 273 9.96 -12.28 1.94
N LEU A 274 9.57 -13.55 1.99
CA LEU A 274 10.46 -14.64 2.39
C LEU A 274 11.62 -14.87 1.42
N SER A 275 11.36 -14.77 0.13
CA SER A 275 12.41 -14.86 -0.90
C SER A 275 13.43 -13.74 -0.76
N TRP A 276 12.96 -12.51 -0.51
CA TRP A 276 13.83 -11.37 -0.19
C TRP A 276 14.64 -11.59 1.09
N TYR A 277 13.99 -12.02 2.17
CA TYR A 277 14.67 -12.32 3.43
C TYR A 277 15.79 -13.35 3.25
N LYS A 278 15.51 -14.48 2.58
CA LYS A 278 16.48 -15.55 2.33
C LYS A 278 17.65 -15.08 1.48
N PHE A 279 17.39 -14.26 0.46
CA PHE A 279 18.45 -13.65 -0.33
C PHE A 279 19.36 -12.78 0.54
N LEU A 280 18.79 -11.86 1.33
CA LEU A 280 19.56 -10.96 2.18
C LEU A 280 20.35 -11.74 3.24
N ASP A 281 19.75 -12.77 3.86
CA ASP A 281 20.45 -13.65 4.81
C ASP A 281 21.66 -14.34 4.18
N LYS A 282 21.53 -14.82 2.94
CA LYS A 282 22.67 -15.39 2.20
C LYS A 282 23.77 -14.35 1.97
N GLN A 283 23.43 -13.12 1.58
CA GLN A 283 24.41 -12.06 1.39
C GLN A 283 25.13 -11.72 2.70
N VAL A 284 24.39 -11.61 3.81
CA VAL A 284 24.97 -11.35 5.14
C VAL A 284 25.93 -12.45 5.56
N ARG A 285 25.56 -13.73 5.44
CA ARG A 285 26.48 -14.85 5.76
C ARG A 285 27.74 -14.86 4.91
N THR A 286 27.67 -14.37 3.68
CA THR A 286 28.81 -14.33 2.74
C THR A 286 29.73 -13.14 3.02
N LEU A 287 29.15 -11.98 3.34
CA LEU A 287 29.87 -10.71 3.39
C LEU A 287 30.22 -10.26 4.81
N CYS A 288 29.54 -10.74 5.84
CA CYS A 288 29.73 -10.28 7.22
C CYS A 288 30.55 -11.28 8.04
N PRO A 289 31.73 -10.89 8.56
CA PRO A 289 32.47 -11.73 9.51
C PRO A 289 31.69 -11.74 10.84
N ASN A 290 31.01 -12.85 11.13
CA ASN A 290 30.04 -13.06 12.22
C ASN A 290 28.61 -12.53 11.93
N PRO A 291 27.74 -13.34 11.28
CA PRO A 291 26.40 -12.95 10.81
C PRO A 291 25.32 -12.71 11.88
#